data_AF-A0A847NQC5-F1
#
_entry.id   AF-A0A847NQC5-F1
#
_cell.length_a   1.000
_cell.length_b   1.000
_cell.length_c   1.000
_cell.angle_alpha   90.00
_cell.angle_beta   90.00
_cell.angle_gamma   90.00
#
_symmetry.space_group_name_H-M   'P 1'
#
loop_
_entity.id
_entity.type
_entity.pdbx_description
1 polymer ?
#
loop_
_entity_poly.entity_id
_entity_poly.type
_entity_poly.pdbx_seq_one_letter_code
_entity_poly.pdbx_strand_id
1 'polypeptide(L)'
;MQTTTLLYNSEFLNSLNESQRDIINKTKEIMANWIKKHETDEPCLMNDDEIRQTILEEIENYKNGTAKTYTMEEMKKRHGISI
;
A
#
# COMPACT_ATOMS: atom_id res chain seq x y z
N MET A 1 -4.28 -10.13 -14.00
CA MET A 1 -3.84 -10.68 -12.70
C MET A 1 -3.49 -12.16 -12.87
N GLN A 2 -2.37 -12.50 -13.54
CA GLN A 2 -1.99 -13.89 -13.87
C GLN A 2 -0.50 -14.23 -13.64
N THR A 3 0.37 -13.23 -13.45
CA THR A 3 1.83 -13.41 -13.38
C THR A 3 2.32 -13.97 -12.03
N THR A 4 1.59 -13.72 -10.93
CA THR A 4 1.96 -14.22 -9.60
C THR A 4 1.76 -15.74 -9.49
N THR A 5 0.81 -16.33 -10.22
CA THR A 5 0.50 -17.77 -10.15
C THR A 5 1.65 -18.66 -10.61
N LEU A 6 2.43 -18.23 -11.60
CA LEU A 6 3.57 -19.00 -12.12
C LEU A 6 4.76 -19.04 -11.14
N LEU A 7 4.98 -17.97 -10.38
CA LEU A 7 6.09 -17.88 -9.42
C LEU A 7 5.95 -18.88 -8.26
N TYR A 8 4.75 -19.40 -8.02
CA TYR A 8 4.47 -20.34 -6.94
C TYR A 8 3.99 -21.72 -7.44
N ASN A 9 3.95 -21.94 -8.75
CA ASN A 9 3.58 -23.24 -9.33
C ASN A 9 4.77 -24.23 -9.25
N SER A 10 4.60 -25.32 -8.52
CA SER A 10 5.67 -26.31 -8.26
C SER A 10 6.17 -27.03 -9.51
N GLU A 11 5.28 -27.39 -10.43
CA GLU A 11 5.65 -28.06 -11.70
C GLU A 11 6.53 -27.14 -12.57
N PHE A 12 6.14 -25.87 -12.69
CA PHE A 12 6.92 -24.86 -13.40
C PHE A 12 8.29 -24.66 -12.76
N LEU A 13 8.36 -24.46 -11.43
CA LEU A 13 9.64 -24.23 -10.73
C LEU A 13 10.60 -25.42 -10.80
N ASN A 14 10.06 -26.64 -10.82
CA ASN A 14 10.85 -27.86 -10.96
C ASN A 14 11.41 -28.02 -12.37
N SER A 15 10.71 -27.50 -13.39
CA SER A 15 11.16 -27.54 -14.79
C SER A 15 12.33 -26.60 -15.11
N LEU A 16 12.64 -25.64 -14.24
CA LEU A 16 13.69 -24.63 -14.44
C LEU A 16 15.10 -25.20 -14.24
N ASN A 17 16.09 -24.59 -14.88
CA ASN A 17 17.50 -24.82 -14.54
C ASN A 17 17.96 -23.94 -13.36
N GLU A 18 19.20 -24.13 -12.91
CA GLU A 18 19.75 -23.43 -11.73
C GLU A 18 19.78 -21.90 -11.89
N SER A 19 20.22 -21.40 -13.04
CA SER A 19 20.24 -19.96 -13.34
C SER A 19 18.83 -19.35 -13.37
N GLN A 20 17.87 -20.07 -13.96
CA GLN A 20 16.47 -19.64 -13.99
C GLN A 20 15.84 -19.66 -12.59
N ARG A 21 16.15 -20.65 -11.75
CA ARG A 21 15.69 -20.68 -10.35
C ARG A 21 16.24 -19.50 -9.54
N ASP A 22 17.51 -19.14 -9.73
CA ASP A 22 18.11 -17.98 -9.07
C ASP A 22 17.39 -16.67 -9.44
N ILE A 23 17.07 -16.46 -10.72
CA ILE A 23 16.30 -15.30 -11.19
C ILE A 23 14.90 -15.26 -10.56
N ILE A 24 14.23 -16.41 -10.46
CA ILE A 24 12.90 -16.49 -9.85
C ILE A 24 12.95 -16.19 -8.36
N ASN A 25 13.96 -16.69 -7.63
CA ASN A 25 14.12 -16.41 -6.21
C ASN A 25 14.39 -14.92 -5.96
N LYS A 26 15.26 -14.28 -6.75
CA LYS A 26 15.47 -12.83 -6.72
C LYS A 26 14.20 -12.04 -7.01
N THR A 27 13.40 -12.51 -7.97
CA THR A 27 12.11 -11.89 -8.30
C THR A 27 11.13 -11.98 -7.13
N LYS A 28 11.07 -13.13 -6.44
CA LYS A 28 10.27 -13.31 -5.22
C LYS A 28 10.70 -12.37 -4.10
N GLU A 29 12.02 -12.21 -3.90
CA GLU A 29 12.58 -11.31 -2.90
C GLU A 29 12.24 -9.84 -3.20
N ILE A 30 12.39 -9.42 -4.46
CA ILE A 30 12.00 -8.07 -4.90
C ILE A 30 10.51 -7.83 -4.68
N MET A 31 9.65 -8.80 -5.02
CA MET A 31 8.21 -8.68 -4.79
C MET A 31 7.87 -8.63 -3.29
N ALA A 32 8.49 -9.46 -2.46
CA ALA A 32 8.28 -9.44 -1.02
C ALA A 32 8.72 -8.11 -0.40
N ASN A 33 9.85 -7.57 -0.83
CA ASN A 33 10.33 -6.26 -0.40
C ASN A 33 9.43 -5.12 -0.90
N TRP A 34 8.88 -5.23 -2.11
CA TRP A 34 7.92 -4.27 -2.65
C TRP A 34 6.61 -4.30 -1.87
N ILE A 35 6.04 -5.50 -1.64
CA ILE A 35 4.85 -5.70 -0.81
C ILE A 35 5.08 -5.12 0.58
N LYS A 36 6.16 -5.49 1.26
CA LYS A 36 6.49 -4.98 2.60
C LYS A 36 6.66 -3.45 2.64
N LYS A 37 7.20 -2.86 1.57
CA LYS A 37 7.37 -1.39 1.44
C LYS A 37 6.04 -0.66 1.14
N HIS A 38 5.05 -1.37 0.59
CA HIS A 38 3.74 -0.81 0.27
C HIS A 38 2.64 -1.27 1.24
N GLU A 39 2.88 -2.26 2.10
CA GLU A 39 2.06 -2.59 3.27
C GLU A 39 2.16 -1.52 4.36
N THR A 40 3.14 -0.61 4.28
CA THR A 40 3.21 0.60 5.13
C THR A 40 2.33 1.74 4.65
N ASP A 41 1.77 1.67 3.43
CA ASP A 41 0.59 2.45 3.10
C ASP A 41 -0.59 1.62 3.61
N GLU A 42 -0.99 1.85 4.87
CA GLU A 42 -2.16 1.17 5.44
C GLU A 42 -3.29 1.21 4.41
N PRO A 43 -3.83 0.05 3.98
CA PRO A 43 -4.93 0.05 3.04
C PRO A 43 -6.04 0.91 3.63
N CYS A 44 -6.58 1.84 2.84
CA CYS A 44 -7.72 2.63 3.26
C CYS A 44 -8.82 1.66 3.69
N LEU A 45 -9.05 1.56 5.01
CA LEU A 45 -10.03 0.63 5.58
C LEU A 45 -11.47 1.08 5.34
N MET A 46 -11.64 2.24 4.72
CA MET A 46 -12.92 2.84 4.41
C MET A 46 -13.35 2.42 3.01
N ASN A 47 -14.61 2.00 2.87
CA ASN A 47 -15.24 1.83 1.57
C ASN A 47 -15.59 3.19 0.94
N ASP A 48 -15.95 3.19 -0.35
CA ASP A 48 -16.23 4.41 -1.11
C ASP A 48 -17.32 5.30 -0.48
N ASP A 49 -18.33 4.70 0.16
CA ASP A 49 -19.39 5.46 0.83
C ASP A 49 -18.90 6.08 2.15
N GLU A 50 -18.08 5.36 2.92
CA GLU A 50 -17.44 5.89 4.12
C GLU A 50 -16.51 7.06 3.78
N ILE A 51 -15.71 6.93 2.72
CA ILE A 51 -14.83 8.01 2.23
C ILE A 51 -15.67 9.22 1.84
N ARG A 52 -16.77 9.02 1.10
CA ARG A 52 -17.67 10.09 0.67
C ARG A 52 -18.28 10.80 1.87
N GLN A 53 -18.77 10.07 2.87
CA GLN A 53 -19.38 10.65 4.07
C GLN A 53 -18.36 11.49 4.85
N THR A 54 -17.15 10.97 5.08
CA THR A 54 -16.10 11.73 5.79
C THR A 54 -15.73 13.02 5.06
N ILE A 55 -15.65 13.02 3.72
CA ILE A 55 -15.41 14.24 2.95
C ILE A 55 -16.55 15.25 3.14
N LEU A 56 -17.81 14.80 3.11
CA LEU A 56 -18.97 15.67 3.29
C LEU A 56 -19.00 16.30 4.69
N GLU A 57 -18.72 15.51 5.73
CA GLU A 57 -18.63 16.00 7.11
C GLU A 57 -17.53 17.05 7.28
N GLU A 58 -16.34 16.82 6.72
CA GLU A 58 -15.25 17.80 6.78
C GLU A 58 -15.58 19.10 6.02
N ILE A 59 -16.28 19.02 4.89
CA ILE A 59 -16.78 20.20 4.16
C ILE A 59 -17.79 20.98 5.00
N GLU A 60 -18.69 20.28 5.70
CA GLU A 60 -19.68 20.91 6.57
C GLU A 60 -19.02 21.56 7.80
N ASN A 61 -18.07 20.87 8.44
CA ASN A 61 -17.27 21.42 9.52
C ASN A 61 -16.49 22.67 9.09
N TYR A 62 -15.96 22.69 7.87
CA TYR A 62 -15.29 23.86 7.33
C TYR A 62 -16.25 25.04 7.15
N LYS A 63 -17.44 24.80 6.58
CA LYS A 63 -18.48 25.84 6.42
C LYS A 63 -18.97 26.39 7.75
N ASN A 64 -19.08 25.53 8.77
CA ASN A 64 -19.52 25.91 10.11
C ASN A 64 -18.40 26.52 10.96
N GLY A 65 -17.17 26.61 10.45
CA GLY A 65 -16.01 27.15 11.17
C GLY A 65 -15.52 26.23 12.30
N THR A 66 -15.93 24.96 12.32
CA THR A 66 -15.58 23.95 13.34
C THR A 66 -14.53 22.96 12.85
N ALA A 67 -14.03 23.10 11.62
CA ALA A 67 -13.01 22.24 11.06
C ALA A 67 -11.72 22.24 11.91
N LYS A 68 -11.20 21.04 12.18
CA LYS A 68 -9.88 20.89 12.80
C LYS A 68 -8.80 21.16 11.76
N THR A 69 -8.12 22.29 11.89
CA THR A 69 -6.95 22.61 11.07
C THR A 69 -5.68 22.11 11.76
N TYR A 70 -4.76 21.56 10.97
CA TYR A 70 -3.43 21.17 11.43
C TYR A 70 -2.38 21.95 10.65
N THR A 71 -1.28 22.29 11.31
CA THR A 71 -0.09 22.83 10.65
C THR A 71 0.60 21.74 9.82
N MET A 72 1.40 22.16 8.84
CA MET A 72 2.19 21.23 8.02
C MET A 72 3.15 20.37 8.86
N GLU A 73 3.67 20.90 9.97
CA GLU A 73 4.55 20.15 10.87
C GLU A 73 3.78 19.07 11.64
N GLU A 74 2.57 19.37 12.12
CA GLU A 74 1.71 18.40 12.80
C GLU A 74 1.30 17.25 11.85
N MET A 75 0.99 17.57 10.59
CA MET A 75 0.68 16.55 9.58
C MET A 75 1.88 15.66 9.30
N LYS A 76 3.08 16.24 9.11
CA LYS A 76 4.31 15.47 8.89
C LYS A 76 4.64 14.54 10.07
N LYS A 77 4.47 15.03 11.30
CA LYS A 77 4.66 14.25 12.53
C LYS A 77 3.67 13.09 12.65
N ARG A 78 2.40 13.31 12.28
CA ARG A 78 1.35 12.27 12.31
C ARG A 78 1.56 11.16 11.29
N HIS A 79 2.05 11.51 10.10
CA HIS A 79 2.22 10.57 8.99
C HIS A 79 3.64 10.00 8.88
N GLY A 80 4.47 10.17 9.92
CA GLY A 80 5.83 9.62 9.94
C GLY A 80 6.75 10.17 8.84
N ILE A 81 6.41 11.34 8.26
CA ILE A 81 7.22 11.99 7.25
C ILE A 81 8.36 12.71 7.98
N SER A 82 9.50 12.04 8.12
CA SER A 82 10.68 12.60 8.79
C SER A 82 11.25 13.79 8.00
N ILE A 83 11.67 14.82 8.75
CA ILE A 83 12.50 15.94 8.27
C ILE A 83 13.96 15.46 8.18
#